data_AF-A0A838Q833-F1
#
_entry.id   AF-A0A838Q833-F1
#
_cell.length_a   1.000
_cell.length_b   1.000
_cell.length_c   1.000
_cell.angle_alpha   90.00
_cell.angle_beta   90.00
_cell.angle_gamma   90.00
#
_symmetry.space_group_name_H-M   'P 1'
#
loop_
_entity.id
_entity.type
_entity.pdbx_description
1 polymer ?
#
loop_
_entity_poly.entity_id
_entity_poly.type
_entity_poly.pdbx_seq_one_letter_code
_entity_poly.pdbx_strand_id
1 'polypeptide(L)'
;MKAAALTLRLSVELARSLGRIARAQGIPKSQVVREAVARYLAPSGSEVHSPRLTASTLAARWKEVPRLTPDEASDFHDDIEAARRELPLPASAWE
;
A
#
# COMPACT_ATOMS: atom_id res chain seq x y z
N MET A 1 -23.58 -20.45 17.51
CA MET A 1 -22.57 -21.07 16.61
C MET A 1 -21.31 -21.33 17.40
N LYS A 2 -20.78 -22.56 17.41
CA LYS A 2 -19.60 -22.94 18.20
C LYS A 2 -18.37 -22.27 17.58
N ALA A 3 -17.69 -21.41 18.33
CA ALA A 3 -16.49 -20.74 17.84
C ALA A 3 -15.42 -21.78 17.52
N ALA A 4 -14.97 -21.84 16.27
CA ALA A 4 -13.86 -22.70 15.88
C ALA A 4 -12.60 -22.24 16.64
N ALA A 5 -11.95 -23.16 17.36
CA ALA A 5 -10.71 -22.87 18.04
C ALA A 5 -9.57 -22.80 17.01
N LEU A 6 -8.93 -21.64 16.91
CA LEU A 6 -7.78 -21.41 16.03
C LEU A 6 -6.50 -21.67 16.83
N THR A 7 -5.78 -22.73 16.44
CA THR A 7 -4.47 -23.08 17.03
C THR A 7 -3.38 -22.72 16.04
N LEU A 8 -2.45 -21.84 16.44
CA LEU A 8 -1.37 -21.35 15.58
C LEU A 8 -0.01 -21.68 16.20
N ARG A 9 0.94 -22.07 15.36
CA ARG A 9 2.37 -22.17 15.74
C ARG A 9 3.04 -20.87 15.30
N LEU A 10 3.59 -20.14 16.26
CA LEU A 10 4.26 -18.86 16.04
C LEU A 10 5.73 -18.97 16.48
N SER A 11 6.60 -18.15 15.89
CA SER A 11 7.97 -18.02 16.40
C SER A 11 7.96 -17.52 17.85
N VAL A 12 8.99 -17.90 18.62
CA VAL A 12 9.11 -17.52 20.04
C VAL A 12 9.13 -16.00 20.20
N GLU A 13 9.82 -15.29 19.31
CA GLU A 13 9.91 -13.84 19.32
C GLU A 13 8.55 -13.17 19.09
N LEU A 14 7.81 -13.60 18.06
CA LEU A 14 6.49 -13.06 17.76
C LEU A 14 5.51 -13.35 18.91
N ALA A 15 5.59 -14.55 19.50
CA ALA A 15 4.76 -14.91 20.64
C ALA A 15 5.03 -14.02 21.86
N ARG A 16 6.29 -13.61 22.10
CA ARG A 16 6.67 -12.68 23.17
C ARG A 16 6.20 -11.26 22.89
N SER A 17 6.40 -10.76 21.66
CA SER A 17 5.96 -9.42 21.26
C SER A 17 4.44 -9.26 21.37
N LEU A 18 3.66 -10.24 20.90
CA LEU A 18 2.21 -10.26 21.10
C LEU A 18 1.80 -10.27 22.58
N GLY A 19 2.57 -10.96 23.43
CA GLY A 19 2.35 -10.95 24.87
C GLY A 19 2.58 -9.58 25.52
N ARG A 20 3.59 -8.83 25.07
CA ARG A 20 3.84 -7.45 25.52
C ARG A 20 2.69 -6.53 25.14
N ILE A 21 2.24 -6.59 23.89
CA ILE A 21 1.12 -5.79 23.37
C ILE A 21 -0.16 -6.10 24.15
N ALA A 22 -0.48 -7.38 24.34
CA ALA A 22 -1.64 -7.83 25.11
C ALA A 22 -1.65 -7.26 26.55
N ARG A 23 -0.49 -7.29 27.23
CA ARG A 23 -0.36 -6.71 28.58
C ARG A 23 -0.51 -5.19 28.58
N ALA A 24 0.12 -4.50 27.64
CA ALA A 24 0.04 -3.04 27.54
C ALA A 24 -1.40 -2.56 27.31
N GLN A 25 -2.20 -3.35 26.60
CA GLN A 25 -3.60 -3.06 26.29
C GLN A 25 -4.59 -3.67 27.30
N GLY A 26 -4.12 -4.46 28.28
CA GLY A 26 -4.99 -5.13 29.26
C GLY A 26 -5.94 -6.19 28.67
N ILE A 27 -5.65 -6.70 27.48
CA ILE A 27 -6.51 -7.67 26.78
C ILE A 27 -5.85 -9.04 26.60
N PRO A 28 -6.63 -10.12 26.43
CA PRO A 28 -6.07 -11.45 26.16
C PRO A 28 -5.28 -11.49 24.85
N LYS A 29 -4.15 -12.21 24.85
CA LYS A 29 -3.32 -12.42 23.65
C LYS A 29 -4.11 -12.98 22.46
N SER A 30 -5.09 -13.84 22.72
CA SER A 30 -5.95 -14.41 21.67
C SER A 30 -6.86 -13.38 21.00
N GLN A 31 -7.22 -12.30 21.69
CA GLN A 31 -7.98 -11.19 21.13
C GLN A 31 -7.11 -10.37 20.17
N VAL A 32 -5.88 -10.04 20.56
CA VAL A 32 -4.90 -9.35 19.71
C VAL A 32 -4.69 -10.12 18.40
N VAL A 33 -4.50 -11.45 18.49
CA VAL A 33 -4.30 -12.30 17.31
C VAL A 33 -5.55 -12.34 16.43
N ARG A 34 -6.74 -12.49 17.01
CA ARG A 34 -8.00 -12.48 16.26
C ARG A 34 -8.21 -11.18 15.52
N GLU A 35 -7.96 -10.04 16.17
CA GLU A 35 -8.09 -8.73 15.55
C GLU A 35 -7.08 -8.54 14.41
N ALA A 36 -5.83 -8.94 14.62
CA ALA A 36 -4.80 -8.86 13.60
C ALA A 36 -5.14 -9.73 12.36
N VAL A 37 -5.62 -10.95 12.57
CA VAL A 37 -6.07 -11.84 11.49
C VAL A 37 -7.31 -11.28 10.80
N ALA A 38 -8.27 -10.78 11.56
CA ALA A 38 -9.46 -10.14 11.00
C ALA A 38 -9.10 -8.91 10.16
N ARG A 39 -8.12 -8.11 10.59
CA ARG A 39 -7.63 -6.95 9.82
C ARG A 39 -6.87 -7.37 8.56
N TYR A 40 -6.09 -8.45 8.62
CA TYR A 40 -5.38 -8.98 7.46
C TYR A 40 -6.31 -9.60 6.42
N LEU A 41 -7.36 -10.29 6.88
CA LEU A 41 -8.36 -10.94 6.02
C LEU A 41 -9.49 -10.01 5.61
N ALA A 42 -9.75 -8.94 6.37
CA ALA A 42 -10.60 -7.87 5.92
C ALA A 42 -10.04 -7.43 4.57
N PRO A 43 -10.86 -7.34 3.52
CA PRO A 43 -10.43 -6.74 2.27
C PRO A 43 -9.96 -5.35 2.64
N SER A 44 -8.65 -5.17 2.72
CA SER A 44 -8.02 -3.92 3.09
C SER A 44 -8.56 -2.88 2.13
N GLY A 45 -9.12 -1.81 2.69
CA GLY A 45 -9.61 -0.70 1.90
C GLY A 45 -8.56 -0.30 0.87
N SER A 46 -8.96 -0.30 -0.39
CA SER A 46 -8.27 0.31 -1.50
C SER A 46 -6.76 0.01 -1.59
N GLU A 47 -6.36 -1.26 -1.67
CA GLU A 47 -5.52 -1.53 -2.84
C GLU A 47 -6.39 -1.13 -4.01
N VAL A 48 -6.09 0.02 -4.63
CA VAL A 48 -6.62 0.32 -5.95
C VAL A 48 -6.25 -0.91 -6.74
N HIS A 49 -7.24 -1.78 -6.96
CA HIS A 49 -7.13 -2.88 -7.88
C HIS A 49 -6.97 -2.17 -9.21
N SER A 50 -5.76 -1.71 -9.51
CA SER A 50 -5.40 -1.23 -10.82
C SER A 50 -5.59 -2.47 -11.66
N PRO A 51 -6.69 -2.55 -12.44
CA PRO A 51 -6.91 -3.73 -13.25
C PRO A 51 -5.65 -3.90 -14.08
N ARG A 52 -5.14 -5.14 -14.16
CA ARG A 52 -3.96 -5.42 -14.97
C ARG A 52 -4.26 -4.94 -16.39
N LEU A 53 -3.71 -3.78 -16.73
CA LEU A 53 -3.96 -3.10 -17.99
C LEU A 53 -3.03 -3.76 -19.01
N THR A 54 -3.62 -4.50 -19.95
CA THR A 54 -2.86 -4.98 -21.10
C THR A 54 -2.50 -3.82 -22.00
N ALA A 55 -1.42 -3.93 -22.77
CA ALA A 55 -1.06 -2.93 -23.78
C ALA A 55 -2.22 -2.65 -24.76
N SER A 56 -2.99 -3.69 -25.13
CA SER A 56 -4.18 -3.55 -25.96
C SER A 56 -5.30 -2.73 -25.30
N THR A 57 -5.58 -3.00 -24.03
CA THR A 57 -6.59 -2.25 -23.25
C THR A 57 -6.16 -0.79 -23.06
N LEU A 58 -4.86 -0.57 -22.84
CA LEU A 58 -4.30 0.77 -22.74
C LEU A 58 -4.45 1.53 -24.07
N ALA A 59 -4.07 0.92 -25.19
CA ALA A 59 -4.16 1.54 -26.51
C ALA A 59 -5.59 1.89 -26.92
N ALA A 60 -6.56 1.04 -26.55
CA ALA A 60 -7.98 1.32 -26.75
C ALA A 60 -8.42 2.56 -25.95
N ARG A 61 -8.14 2.58 -24.64
CA ARG A 61 -8.48 3.71 -23.76
C ARG A 61 -7.76 4.99 -24.13
N TRP A 62 -6.52 4.91 -24.62
CA TRP A 62 -5.70 6.07 -24.98
C TRP A 62 -6.40 7.01 -25.97
N LYS A 63 -7.26 6.48 -26.84
CA LYS A 63 -8.02 7.27 -27.82
C LYS A 63 -9.08 8.17 -27.18
N GLU A 64 -9.61 7.76 -26.03
CA GLU A 64 -10.70 8.42 -25.31
C GLU A 64 -10.18 9.40 -24.24
N VAL A 65 -8.89 9.37 -23.93
CA VAL A 65 -8.29 10.27 -22.94
C VAL A 65 -8.30 11.71 -23.49
N PRO A 66 -8.89 12.68 -22.76
CA PRO A 66 -8.82 14.08 -23.12
C PRO A 66 -7.38 14.55 -23.32
N ARG A 67 -7.14 15.31 -24.39
CA ARG A 67 -5.82 15.87 -24.68
C ARG A 67 -5.70 17.24 -24.06
N LEU A 68 -4.53 17.51 -23.49
CA LEU A 68 -4.15 18.88 -23.13
C LEU A 68 -4.12 19.73 -24.40
N THR A 69 -4.57 20.97 -24.26
CA THR A 69 -4.31 22.00 -25.27
C THR A 69 -2.81 22.30 -25.36
N PRO A 70 -2.35 22.95 -26.45
CA PRO A 70 -0.93 23.31 -26.57
C PRO A 70 -0.42 24.16 -25.40
N ASP A 71 -1.25 25.11 -24.93
CA ASP A 71 -0.89 26.00 -23.83
C ASP A 71 -0.78 25.22 -22.51
N GLU A 72 -1.78 24.40 -22.18
CA GLU A 72 -1.74 23.53 -21.00
C GLU A 72 -0.57 22.54 -21.03
N ALA A 73 -0.19 22.05 -22.21
CA ALA A 73 0.96 21.16 -22.37
C ALA A 73 2.29 21.89 -22.12
N SER A 74 2.38 23.18 -22.49
CA SER A 74 3.55 24.03 -22.20
C SER A 74 3.66 24.32 -20.72
N ASP A 75 2.57 24.73 -20.08
CA ASP A 75 2.54 25.01 -18.64
C ASP A 75 2.94 23.76 -17.84
N PHE A 76 2.40 22.60 -18.21
CA PHE A 76 2.75 21.33 -17.57
C PHE A 76 4.22 20.92 -17.79
N HIS A 77 4.81 21.26 -18.94
CA HIS A 77 6.23 21.05 -19.18
C HIS A 77 7.10 21.90 -18.24
N ASP A 78 6.76 23.17 -18.09
CA ASP A 78 7.48 24.09 -17.20
C ASP A 78 7.39 23.64 -15.74
N ASP A 79 6.23 23.13 -15.31
CA ASP A 79 6.02 22.54 -13.98
C ASP A 79 6.91 21.31 -13.75
N ILE A 80 7.02 20.42 -14.74
CA ILE A 80 7.90 19.24 -14.65
C ILE A 80 9.36 19.67 -14.49
N GLU A 81 9.82 20.65 -15.26
CA GLU A 81 11.19 21.12 -15.20
C GLU A 81 11.49 21.93 -13.94
N ALA A 82 10.50 22.62 -13.37
CA ALA A 82 10.61 23.19 -12.04
C ALA A 82 10.77 22.13 -10.96
N ALA A 83 9.88 21.12 -10.94
CA ALA A 83 9.93 20.03 -9.98
C ALA A 83 11.25 19.24 -10.09
N ARG A 84 11.74 18.99 -11.31
CA ARG A 84 13.02 18.31 -11.56
C ARG A 84 14.19 19.03 -10.89
N ARG A 85 14.20 20.37 -10.92
CA ARG A 85 15.26 21.18 -10.28
C ARG A 85 15.21 21.13 -8.75
N GLU A 86 14.04 20.90 -8.18
CA GLU A 86 13.83 20.80 -6.73
C GLU A 86 14.11 19.40 -6.18
N LEU A 87 14.16 18.38 -7.04
CA LEU A 87 14.48 17.03 -6.60
C LEU A 87 15.93 16.96 -6.07
N PRO A 88 16.13 16.43 -4.85
CA PRO A 88 17.47 16.21 -4.34
C PRO A 88 18.19 15.22 -5.27
N LEU A 89 19.39 15.60 -5.73
CA LEU A 89 20.24 14.68 -6.49
C LEU A 89 20.52 13.47 -5.60
N PRO A 90 20.33 12.24 -6.10
CA PRO A 90 20.73 11.06 -5.34
C PRO A 90 22.23 11.18 -5.05
N ALA A 91 22.63 10.81 -3.82
CA ALA A 91 24.04 10.66 -3.50
C ALA A 91 24.69 9.80 -4.60
N SER A 92 25.83 10.24 -5.11
CA SER A 92 26.47 9.54 -6.22
C SER A 92 26.68 8.08 -5.79
N ALA A 93 26.26 7.13 -6.62
CA ALA A 93 26.39 5.71 -6.29
C ALA A 93 27.85 5.21 -6.24
N TRP A 94 28.82 6.13 -6.36
CA TRP A 94 30.25 5.88 -6.53
C TRP A 94 31.14 6.72 -5.59
N GLU A 95 30.56 7.41 -4.60
CA GLU A 95 31.26 7.92 -3.41
C GLU A 95 30.96 7.02 -2.21
#